data_AF-A0A7W8KG40-F1
#
_entry.id   AF-A0A7W8KG40-F1
#
_cell.length_a   1.000
_cell.length_b   1.000
_cell.length_c   1.000
_cell.angle_alpha   90.00
_cell.angle_beta   90.00
_cell.angle_gamma   90.00
#
_symmetry.space_group_name_H-M   'P 1'
#
loop_
_entity.id
_entity.type
_entity.pdbx_description
1 polymer ?
#
loop_
_entity_poly.entity_id
_entity_poly.type
_entity_poly.pdbx_seq_one_letter_code
_entity_poly.pdbx_strand_id
1 'polypeptide(L)'
;MKASGFTLIELLIVAVLATMILLVASQLLLNTNKISTSSVATSGGINHVQQGANVLADDVRRALYIVAPGATPYLSTVAVGVPTSGSPAVTKAGADVLAMYTAKSVGTRCTASGEDYEYVVYYLATRSSATSGSEWSTVPADQLNASQKVLMQFSACVNVLDPATAVTSKERLRVVSDYLGAGSFVYKASATLKYRQVTISLTPSQNIPGKTVTAGAIVTIATARNIY
;
A
#
# COMPACT_ATOMS: atom_id res chain seq x y z
N MET A 1 3.69 -30.97 -67.97
CA MET A 1 4.28 -30.26 -66.81
C MET A 1 5.09 -31.28 -66.02
N LYS A 2 6.42 -31.18 -66.01
CA LYS A 2 7.27 -32.09 -65.22
C LYS A 2 7.16 -31.68 -63.75
N ALA A 3 6.63 -32.56 -62.91
CA ALA A 3 6.73 -32.42 -61.47
C ALA A 3 8.19 -32.69 -61.09
N SER A 4 8.92 -31.66 -60.64
CA SER A 4 10.21 -31.85 -60.00
C SER A 4 9.96 -32.44 -58.61
N GLY A 5 10.39 -33.68 -58.41
CA GLY A 5 10.24 -34.39 -57.13
C GLY A 5 11.10 -33.73 -56.06
N PHE A 6 10.49 -33.44 -54.92
CA PHE A 6 11.18 -32.93 -53.73
C PHE A 6 12.15 -34.02 -53.24
N THR A 7 13.43 -33.69 -53.11
CA THR A 7 14.42 -34.64 -52.61
C THR A 7 14.28 -34.80 -51.09
N LEU A 8 14.64 -35.99 -50.58
CA LEU A 8 14.57 -36.27 -49.14
C LEU A 8 15.43 -35.30 -48.31
N ILE A 9 16.53 -34.81 -48.90
CA ILE A 9 17.43 -33.81 -48.30
C ILE A 9 16.74 -32.44 -48.18
N GLU A 10 16.03 -32.00 -49.21
CA GLU A 10 15.26 -30.74 -49.16
C GLU A 10 14.17 -30.80 -48.09
N LEU A 11 13.52 -31.96 -47.90
CA LEU A 11 12.52 -32.16 -46.84
C LEU A 11 13.15 -32.05 -45.45
N LEU A 12 14.35 -32.61 -45.26
CA LEU A 12 15.06 -32.57 -43.98
C LEU A 12 15.48 -31.14 -43.63
N ILE A 13 16.01 -30.38 -44.60
CA ILE A 13 16.40 -28.98 -44.41
C ILE A 13 15.19 -28.13 -44.02
N VAL A 14 14.05 -28.31 -44.69
CA VAL A 14 12.80 -27.59 -44.36
C VAL A 14 12.32 -27.94 -42.95
N ALA A 15 12.37 -29.20 -42.54
CA ALA A 15 11.97 -29.61 -41.20
C ALA A 15 12.85 -28.99 -40.10
N VAL A 16 14.16 -28.91 -40.32
CA VAL A 16 15.12 -28.27 -39.40
C VAL A 16 14.88 -26.76 -39.32
N LEU A 17 14.67 -26.09 -40.46
CA LEU A 17 14.35 -24.66 -40.47
C LEU A 17 13.01 -24.36 -39.79
N ALA A 18 11.98 -25.17 -40.05
CA ALA A 18 10.67 -25.02 -39.43
C ALA A 18 10.72 -25.18 -37.91
N THR A 19 11.49 -26.16 -37.41
CA THR A 19 11.67 -26.34 -35.96
C THR A 19 12.46 -25.21 -35.31
N MET A 20 13.51 -24.68 -35.96
CA MET A 20 14.21 -23.49 -35.47
C MET A 20 13.28 -22.28 -35.38
N ILE A 21 12.50 -22.01 -36.43
CA ILE A 21 11.55 -20.89 -36.45
C ILE A 21 10.52 -21.05 -35.33
N LEU A 22 10.00 -22.25 -35.12
CA LEU A 22 9.04 -22.54 -34.06
C LEU A 22 9.64 -22.31 -32.66
N LEU A 23 10.92 -22.66 -32.48
CA LEU A 23 11.64 -22.47 -31.22
C LEU A 23 11.82 -20.98 -30.90
N VAL A 24 12.25 -20.18 -31.88
CA VAL A 24 12.41 -18.73 -31.74
C VAL A 24 11.05 -18.06 -31.50
N ALA A 25 10.02 -18.44 -32.24
CA ALA A 25 8.66 -17.92 -32.06
C ALA A 25 8.10 -18.25 -30.67
N SER A 26 8.33 -19.48 -30.17
CA SER A 26 7.92 -19.90 -28.83
C SER A 26 8.64 -19.08 -27.74
N GLN A 27 9.95 -18.87 -27.87
CA GLN A 27 10.71 -18.01 -26.95
C GLN A 27 10.22 -16.56 -26.98
N LEU A 28 9.91 -16.02 -28.16
CA LEU A 28 9.35 -14.68 -28.31
C LEU A 28 7.98 -14.54 -27.64
N LEU A 29 7.09 -15.53 -27.81
CA LEU A 29 5.77 -15.55 -27.16
C LEU A 29 5.90 -15.64 -25.63
N LEU A 30 6.77 -16.50 -25.12
CA LEU A 30 7.04 -16.62 -23.69
C LEU A 30 7.58 -15.33 -23.09
N ASN A 31 8.50 -14.66 -23.80
CA ASN A 31 9.06 -13.37 -23.36
C ASN A 31 8.02 -12.25 -23.43
N THR A 32 7.19 -12.22 -24.46
CA THR A 32 6.10 -11.24 -24.61
C THR A 32 5.08 -11.38 -23.48
N ASN A 33 4.68 -12.60 -23.15
CA ASN A 33 3.76 -12.86 -22.03
C ASN A 33 4.35 -12.41 -20.69
N LYS A 34 5.65 -12.61 -20.46
CA LYS A 34 6.35 -12.11 -19.24
C LYS A 34 6.39 -10.58 -19.17
N ILE A 35 6.61 -9.91 -20.30
CA ILE A 35 6.63 -8.44 -20.36
C ILE A 35 5.22 -7.90 -20.11
N SER A 36 4.21 -8.42 -20.79
CA SER A 36 2.82 -7.95 -20.63
C SER A 36 2.30 -8.16 -19.22
N THR A 37 2.54 -9.34 -18.62
CA THR A 37 2.16 -9.60 -17.21
C THR A 37 2.89 -8.69 -16.24
N SER A 38 4.20 -8.48 -16.42
CA SER A 38 4.98 -7.52 -15.61
C SER A 38 4.41 -6.11 -15.76
N SER A 39 4.08 -5.65 -16.98
CA SER A 39 3.55 -4.32 -17.22
C SER A 39 2.15 -4.11 -16.61
N VAL A 40 1.26 -5.08 -16.73
CA VAL A 40 -0.09 -5.00 -16.13
C VAL A 40 -0.02 -5.00 -14.60
N ALA A 41 0.79 -5.90 -14.02
CA ALA A 41 1.01 -5.94 -12.57
C ALA A 41 1.59 -4.63 -12.04
N THR A 42 2.59 -4.07 -12.73
CA THR A 42 3.19 -2.78 -12.36
C THR A 42 2.17 -1.64 -12.47
N SER A 43 1.46 -1.54 -13.59
CA SER A 43 0.51 -0.44 -13.84
C SER A 43 -0.66 -0.46 -12.88
N GLY A 44 -1.25 -1.64 -12.63
CA GLY A 44 -2.30 -1.83 -11.64
C GLY A 44 -1.82 -1.47 -10.23
N GLY A 45 -0.68 -2.02 -9.82
CA GLY A 45 -0.09 -1.74 -8.50
C GLY A 45 0.22 -0.25 -8.29
N ILE A 46 0.84 0.41 -9.27
CA ILE A 46 1.13 1.85 -9.22
C ILE A 46 -0.15 2.66 -9.03
N ASN A 47 -1.21 2.37 -9.80
CA ASN A 47 -2.46 3.12 -9.71
C ASN A 47 -3.11 3.00 -8.33
N HIS A 48 -3.13 1.80 -7.74
CA HIS A 48 -3.66 1.60 -6.40
C HIS A 48 -2.84 2.34 -5.33
N VAL A 49 -1.51 2.28 -5.41
CA VAL A 49 -0.63 2.99 -4.48
C VAL A 49 -0.78 4.51 -4.62
N GLN A 50 -0.92 5.02 -5.83
CA GLN A 50 -1.13 6.45 -6.10
C GLN A 50 -2.47 6.93 -5.52
N GLN A 51 -3.54 6.14 -5.67
CA GLN A 51 -4.83 6.43 -5.05
C GLN A 51 -4.72 6.43 -3.51
N GLY A 52 -4.04 5.44 -2.94
CA GLY A 52 -3.76 5.38 -1.51
C GLY A 52 -2.98 6.59 -0.99
N ALA A 53 -1.93 7.00 -1.72
CA ALA A 53 -1.16 8.21 -1.40
C ALA A 53 -2.01 9.47 -1.46
N ASN A 54 -2.93 9.58 -2.42
CA ASN A 54 -3.82 10.72 -2.57
C ASN A 54 -4.86 10.80 -1.43
N VAL A 55 -5.45 9.66 -1.02
CA VAL A 55 -6.37 9.58 0.11
C VAL A 55 -5.66 9.99 1.40
N LEU A 56 -4.48 9.42 1.66
CA LEU A 56 -3.69 9.76 2.83
C LEU A 56 -3.27 11.23 2.84
N ALA A 57 -2.89 11.79 1.69
CA ALA A 57 -2.57 13.21 1.56
C ALA A 57 -3.79 14.12 1.79
N ASP A 58 -5.00 13.71 1.41
CA ASP A 58 -6.22 14.46 1.70
C ASP A 58 -6.54 14.46 3.20
N ASP A 59 -6.42 13.30 3.87
CA ASP A 59 -6.60 13.20 5.32
C ASP A 59 -5.57 14.09 6.05
N VAL A 60 -4.30 14.11 5.61
CA VAL A 60 -3.28 15.04 6.14
C VAL A 60 -3.67 16.50 5.94
N ARG A 61 -4.22 16.88 4.78
CA ARG A 61 -4.65 18.28 4.53
C ARG A 61 -5.78 18.70 5.47
N ARG A 62 -6.66 17.77 5.83
CA ARG A 62 -7.79 17.95 6.75
C ARG A 62 -7.40 17.86 8.23
N ALA A 63 -6.19 17.40 8.53
CA ALA A 63 -5.73 17.23 9.90
C ALA A 63 -5.75 18.55 10.67
N LEU A 64 -6.33 18.49 11.87
CA LEU A 64 -6.30 19.52 12.91
C LEU A 64 -5.08 19.35 13.81
N TYR A 65 -4.62 18.12 13.97
CA TYR A 65 -3.45 17.77 14.75
C TYR A 65 -2.78 16.55 14.14
N ILE A 66 -1.45 16.62 13.96
CA ILE A 66 -0.64 15.48 13.55
C ILE A 66 0.18 15.07 14.75
N VAL A 67 0.06 13.80 15.13
CA VAL A 67 0.76 13.23 16.28
C VAL A 67 2.26 13.26 16.00
N ALA A 68 3.03 13.71 16.98
CA ALA A 68 4.47 13.80 16.87
C ALA A 68 5.11 12.43 16.55
N PRO A 69 6.15 12.38 15.71
CA PRO A 69 6.92 11.16 15.51
C PRO A 69 7.54 10.72 16.85
N GLY A 70 7.43 9.44 17.16
CA GLY A 70 7.89 8.86 18.43
C GLY A 70 6.87 8.93 19.56
N ALA A 71 5.77 9.67 19.41
CA ALA A 71 4.61 9.49 20.29
C ALA A 71 3.88 8.21 19.93
N THR A 72 3.28 7.60 20.94
CA THR A 72 2.61 6.31 20.83
C THR A 72 1.15 6.52 20.40
N PRO A 73 0.78 6.22 19.14
CA PRO A 73 -0.58 6.35 18.68
C PRO A 73 -1.43 5.18 19.21
N TYR A 74 -2.65 5.47 19.63
CA TYR A 74 -3.63 4.44 19.93
C TYR A 74 -3.93 3.61 18.68
N LEU A 75 -3.93 2.29 18.83
CA LEU A 75 -4.41 1.31 17.86
C LEU A 75 -5.22 0.29 18.65
N SER A 76 -6.46 0.05 18.23
CA SER A 76 -7.34 -0.91 18.90
C SER A 76 -6.84 -2.35 18.75
N THR A 77 -7.42 -3.27 19.53
CA THR A 77 -7.25 -4.73 19.37
C THR A 77 -7.71 -5.22 17.99
N VAL A 78 -8.49 -4.44 17.24
CA VAL A 78 -8.85 -4.77 15.84
C VAL A 78 -7.70 -4.55 14.86
N ALA A 79 -6.63 -3.85 15.26
CA ALA A 79 -5.52 -3.54 14.39
C ALA A 79 -4.70 -4.79 14.06
N VAL A 80 -4.52 -5.05 12.77
CA VAL A 80 -3.86 -6.27 12.27
C VAL A 80 -2.39 -6.00 11.96
N GLY A 81 -1.49 -6.92 12.32
CA GLY A 81 -0.07 -6.85 11.94
C GLY A 81 0.73 -5.74 12.59
N VAL A 82 0.20 -5.11 13.64
CA VAL A 82 0.89 -4.08 14.43
C VAL A 82 2.04 -4.74 15.22
N PRO A 83 3.20 -4.10 15.40
CA PRO A 83 4.24 -4.59 16.29
C PRO A 83 3.65 -4.78 17.71
N THR A 84 3.49 -6.03 18.16
CA THR A 84 2.74 -6.40 19.37
C THR A 84 3.53 -6.33 20.68
N SER A 85 4.66 -5.64 20.75
CA SER A 85 5.33 -5.40 22.04
C SER A 85 4.65 -4.24 22.79
N GLY A 86 3.50 -4.52 23.41
CA GLY A 86 2.77 -3.65 24.34
C GLY A 86 1.51 -2.98 23.73
N SER A 87 0.36 -3.15 24.39
CA SER A 87 -0.91 -2.49 24.03
C SER A 87 -0.93 -1.01 24.43
N PRO A 88 -1.60 -0.11 23.67
CA PRO A 88 -1.48 0.05 22.24
C PRO A 88 -0.27 0.96 22.00
N ALA A 89 0.91 0.36 22.00
CA ALA A 89 2.11 1.10 21.74
C ALA A 89 2.77 0.67 20.44
N VAL A 90 2.59 1.48 19.40
CA VAL A 90 3.53 1.50 18.26
C VAL A 90 4.87 1.95 18.83
N THR A 91 5.60 1.01 19.41
CA THR A 91 6.87 1.20 20.11
C THR A 91 8.05 1.35 19.16
N LYS A 92 7.80 1.60 17.88
CA LYS A 92 8.87 2.01 16.98
C LYS A 92 8.76 3.50 16.70
N ALA A 93 9.63 4.27 17.35
CA ALA A 93 10.15 5.47 16.74
C ALA A 93 10.61 5.11 15.32
N GLY A 94 9.93 5.63 14.30
CA GLY A 94 10.21 5.28 12.92
C GLY A 94 9.14 5.78 11.96
N ALA A 95 9.54 5.93 10.69
CA ALA A 95 8.77 6.50 9.61
C ALA A 95 7.56 5.65 9.14
N ASP A 96 7.11 4.65 9.87
CA ASP A 96 6.15 3.65 9.34
C ASP A 96 4.72 3.83 9.84
N VAL A 97 4.47 4.80 10.72
CA VAL A 97 3.14 5.13 11.24
C VAL A 97 2.88 6.63 11.16
N LEU A 98 1.67 7.00 10.73
CA LEU A 98 1.16 8.36 10.68
C LEU A 98 -0.18 8.44 11.37
N ALA A 99 -0.22 9.08 12.54
CA ALA A 99 -1.43 9.34 13.28
C ALA A 99 -1.82 10.82 13.24
N MET A 100 -3.10 11.09 13.10
CA MET A 100 -3.66 12.42 13.00
C MET A 100 -5.09 12.46 13.52
N TYR A 101 -5.55 13.68 13.82
CA TYR A 101 -6.92 13.98 14.17
C TYR A 101 -7.49 14.95 13.16
N THR A 102 -8.70 14.69 12.70
CA THR A 102 -9.45 15.56 11.81
C THR A 102 -10.73 16.03 12.51
N ALA A 103 -11.30 17.14 12.04
CA ALA A 103 -12.65 17.51 12.47
C ALA A 103 -13.64 16.43 12.01
N LYS A 104 -14.66 16.12 12.83
CA LYS A 104 -15.79 15.33 12.33
C LYS A 104 -16.38 16.02 11.11
N SER A 105 -16.49 15.31 9.99
CA SER A 105 -17.16 15.90 8.81
C SER A 105 -18.67 15.78 8.98
N VAL A 106 -19.41 16.75 8.44
CA VAL A 106 -20.88 16.75 8.50
C VAL A 106 -21.41 15.53 7.73
N GLY A 107 -22.32 14.76 8.34
CA GLY A 107 -22.83 13.52 7.74
C GLY A 107 -21.90 12.30 7.82
N THR A 108 -20.84 12.36 8.64
CA THR A 108 -19.96 11.22 8.90
C THR A 108 -20.54 10.25 9.93
N ARG A 109 -19.80 9.17 10.20
CA ARG A 109 -20.12 8.18 11.23
C ARG A 109 -19.98 8.68 12.67
N CYS A 110 -19.29 9.80 12.89
CA CYS A 110 -19.05 10.37 14.21
C CYS A 110 -20.20 11.33 14.56
N THR A 111 -21.33 10.76 15.00
CA THR A 111 -22.59 11.49 15.23
C THR A 111 -23.02 11.50 16.69
N ALA A 112 -22.37 10.74 17.57
CA ALA A 112 -22.75 10.70 18.97
C ALA A 112 -22.36 12.00 19.69
N SER A 113 -23.12 12.33 20.74
CA SER A 113 -22.77 13.45 21.62
C SER A 113 -21.41 13.21 22.26
N GLY A 114 -20.46 14.11 22.03
CA GLY A 114 -19.08 14.00 22.49
C GLY A 114 -18.11 13.39 21.47
N GLU A 115 -18.55 12.93 20.31
CA GLU A 115 -17.63 12.61 19.21
C GLU A 115 -17.35 13.89 18.43
N ASP A 116 -16.27 14.59 18.78
CA ASP A 116 -15.91 15.89 18.19
C ASP A 116 -14.87 15.80 17.09
N TYR A 117 -14.09 14.72 17.09
CA TYR A 117 -13.00 14.50 16.15
C TYR A 117 -13.04 13.09 15.59
N GLU A 118 -12.39 12.93 14.44
CA GLU A 118 -12.07 11.63 13.88
C GLU A 118 -10.56 11.42 14.01
N TYR A 119 -10.19 10.33 14.66
CA TYR A 119 -8.82 9.89 14.81
C TYR A 119 -8.48 8.92 13.68
N VAL A 120 -7.39 9.16 12.97
CA VAL A 120 -6.95 8.40 11.80
C VAL A 120 -5.49 8.01 11.96
N VAL A 121 -5.19 6.72 11.79
CA VAL A 121 -3.84 6.18 11.84
C VAL A 121 -3.58 5.36 10.59
N TYR A 122 -2.56 5.77 9.85
CA TYR A 122 -1.97 5.00 8.76
C TYR A 122 -0.75 4.26 9.25
N TYR A 123 -0.63 2.98 8.93
CA TYR A 123 0.54 2.20 9.30
C TYR A 123 0.83 1.09 8.28
N LEU A 124 2.07 0.66 8.22
CA LEU A 124 2.50 -0.43 7.34
C LEU A 124 2.49 -1.77 8.08
N ALA A 125 1.65 -2.68 7.63
CA ALA A 125 1.62 -4.07 8.09
C ALA A 125 2.29 -4.98 7.06
N THR A 126 2.77 -6.15 7.47
CA THR A 126 3.12 -7.20 6.51
C THR A 126 1.87 -7.80 5.88
N ARG A 127 1.93 -8.13 4.60
CA ARG A 127 0.81 -8.71 3.86
C ARG A 127 0.35 -10.04 4.45
N SER A 128 1.31 -10.87 4.89
CA SER A 128 1.03 -12.13 5.59
C SER A 128 0.27 -11.96 6.92
N SER A 129 0.35 -10.79 7.56
CA SER A 129 -0.44 -10.52 8.77
C SER A 129 -1.86 -10.08 8.47
N ALA A 130 -2.12 -9.49 7.29
CA ALA A 130 -3.42 -8.94 6.92
C ALA A 130 -4.36 -9.97 6.25
N THR A 131 -4.18 -11.28 6.50
CA THR A 131 -4.98 -12.33 5.83
C THR A 131 -6.22 -12.77 6.61
N SER A 132 -6.52 -12.13 7.74
CA SER A 132 -7.71 -12.40 8.55
C SER A 132 -8.27 -11.09 9.15
N GLY A 133 -9.57 -11.08 9.44
CA GLY A 133 -10.29 -9.92 9.96
C GLY A 133 -11.59 -9.65 9.20
N SER A 134 -11.96 -8.37 9.09
CA SER A 134 -13.12 -7.94 8.31
C SER A 134 -12.85 -7.99 6.80
N GLU A 135 -13.91 -7.91 5.99
CA GLU A 135 -13.79 -7.78 4.52
C GLU A 135 -12.96 -6.57 4.08
N TRP A 136 -12.91 -5.51 4.90
CA TRP A 136 -12.19 -4.28 4.59
C TRP A 136 -10.72 -4.33 5.02
N SER A 137 -10.36 -5.21 5.96
CA SER A 137 -9.02 -5.31 6.55
C SER A 137 -8.26 -6.55 6.10
N THR A 138 -8.87 -7.39 5.26
CA THR A 138 -8.32 -8.67 4.85
C THR A 138 -7.85 -8.63 3.40
N VAL A 139 -6.63 -9.10 3.14
CA VAL A 139 -6.10 -9.36 1.81
C VAL A 139 -6.06 -10.87 1.54
N PRO A 140 -6.31 -11.32 0.29
CA PRO A 140 -6.19 -12.74 -0.05
C PRO A 140 -4.78 -13.27 0.23
N ALA A 141 -4.65 -14.51 0.71
CA ALA A 141 -3.34 -15.11 0.94
C ALA A 141 -2.52 -15.19 -0.37
N ASP A 142 -1.27 -14.72 -0.32
CA ASP A 142 -0.32 -14.80 -1.43
C ASP A 142 1.08 -15.06 -0.87
N GLN A 143 1.56 -16.29 -1.05
CA GLN A 143 2.86 -16.71 -0.53
C GLN A 143 4.03 -16.00 -1.20
N LEU A 144 3.92 -15.65 -2.49
CA LEU A 144 4.99 -14.94 -3.21
C LEU A 144 5.19 -13.53 -2.67
N ASN A 145 4.11 -12.92 -2.18
CA ASN A 145 4.07 -11.54 -1.68
C ASN A 145 3.91 -11.45 -0.16
N ALA A 146 4.14 -12.53 0.58
CA ALA A 146 3.94 -12.58 2.03
C ALA A 146 4.73 -11.51 2.80
N SER A 147 5.94 -11.17 2.32
CA SER A 147 6.82 -10.15 2.91
C SER A 147 6.54 -8.72 2.47
N GLN A 148 5.71 -8.52 1.43
CA GLN A 148 5.32 -7.18 1.00
C GLN A 148 4.52 -6.49 2.11
N LYS A 149 4.49 -5.16 2.06
CA LYS A 149 3.76 -4.32 2.99
C LYS A 149 2.38 -3.98 2.44
N VAL A 150 1.49 -3.72 3.37
CA VAL A 150 0.13 -3.23 3.14
C VAL A 150 -0.02 -1.95 3.95
N LEU A 151 -0.50 -0.89 3.30
CA LEU A 151 -0.87 0.33 3.98
C LEU A 151 -2.26 0.14 4.58
N MET A 152 -2.33 0.13 5.90
CA MET A 152 -3.55 0.01 6.67
C MET A 152 -3.99 1.39 7.15
N GLN A 153 -5.31 1.59 7.26
CA GLN A 153 -5.91 2.74 7.93
C GLN A 153 -6.79 2.25 9.07
N PHE A 154 -6.40 2.56 10.29
CA PHE A 154 -7.27 2.53 11.44
C PHE A 154 -7.94 3.90 11.60
N SER A 155 -9.23 3.91 11.94
CA SER A 155 -9.92 5.16 12.23
C SER A 155 -11.06 4.98 13.21
N ALA A 156 -11.22 5.94 14.11
CA ALA A 156 -12.20 5.92 15.19
C ALA A 156 -12.73 7.33 15.48
N CYS A 157 -13.89 7.42 16.12
CA CYS A 157 -14.40 8.68 16.64
C CYS A 157 -13.84 8.90 18.04
N VAL A 158 -13.48 10.15 18.36
CA VAL A 158 -12.89 10.53 19.66
C VAL A 158 -13.44 11.88 20.13
N ASN A 159 -13.36 12.11 21.44
CA ASN A 159 -13.85 13.32 22.10
C ASN A 159 -12.76 14.37 22.37
N VAL A 160 -11.49 13.99 22.31
CA VAL A 160 -10.35 14.86 22.63
C VAL A 160 -9.20 14.69 21.63
N LEU A 161 -8.43 15.76 21.43
CA LEU A 161 -7.22 15.80 20.62
C LEU A 161 -5.97 15.36 21.42
N ASP A 162 -6.09 14.27 22.18
CA ASP A 162 -4.98 13.74 22.99
C ASP A 162 -4.96 12.21 22.89
N PRO A 163 -3.90 11.60 22.33
CA PRO A 163 -3.81 10.14 22.20
C PRO A 163 -3.75 9.41 23.55
N ALA A 164 -3.33 10.07 24.63
CA ALA A 164 -3.23 9.45 25.95
C ALA A 164 -4.59 9.29 26.64
N THR A 165 -5.56 10.16 26.32
CA THR A 165 -6.85 10.22 27.01
C THR A 165 -8.05 10.03 26.07
N ALA A 166 -7.82 9.84 24.77
CA ALA A 166 -8.89 9.64 23.80
C ALA A 166 -9.62 8.31 24.05
N VAL A 167 -10.93 8.40 24.27
CA VAL A 167 -11.82 7.23 24.23
C VAL A 167 -12.27 7.03 22.79
N THR A 168 -12.01 5.86 22.23
CA THR A 168 -12.39 5.52 20.86
C THR A 168 -13.78 4.87 20.80
N SER A 169 -14.54 5.24 19.78
CA SER A 169 -15.78 4.59 19.38
C SER A 169 -15.81 4.39 17.85
N LYS A 170 -16.73 3.55 17.37
CA LYS A 170 -16.98 3.32 15.93
C LYS A 170 -15.72 2.96 15.14
N GLU A 171 -14.86 2.17 15.76
CA GLU A 171 -13.57 1.76 15.20
C GLU A 171 -13.72 1.05 13.87
N ARG A 172 -12.86 1.41 12.90
CA ARG A 172 -12.74 0.72 11.62
C ARG A 172 -11.28 0.50 11.29
N LEU A 173 -11.04 -0.59 10.60
CA LEU A 173 -9.78 -0.91 9.97
C LEU A 173 -10.04 -1.19 8.50
N ARG A 174 -9.22 -0.61 7.62
CA ARG A 174 -9.26 -0.92 6.19
C ARG A 174 -7.88 -0.99 5.56
N VAL A 175 -7.76 -1.77 4.50
CA VAL A 175 -6.63 -1.75 3.57
C VAL A 175 -6.78 -0.53 2.66
N VAL A 176 -5.72 0.26 2.56
CA VAL A 176 -5.64 1.45 1.70
C VAL A 176 -4.85 1.14 0.44
N SER A 177 -3.79 0.35 0.57
CA SER A 177 -2.97 -0.10 -0.55
C SER A 177 -2.32 -1.44 -0.22
N ASP A 178 -2.25 -2.34 -1.20
CA ASP A 178 -1.52 -3.62 -1.14
C ASP A 178 -0.25 -3.54 -2.01
N TYR A 179 0.62 -4.54 -1.91
CA TYR A 179 1.85 -4.73 -2.70
C TYR A 179 2.83 -3.56 -2.61
N LEU A 180 3.16 -3.14 -1.40
CA LEU A 180 4.21 -2.14 -1.14
C LEU A 180 5.54 -2.83 -0.80
N GLY A 181 6.62 -2.49 -1.50
CA GLY A 181 7.97 -2.92 -1.12
C GLY A 181 8.50 -2.15 0.09
N ALA A 182 8.19 -0.86 0.13
CA ALA A 182 8.56 0.03 1.22
C ALA A 182 7.53 1.16 1.32
N GLY A 183 7.44 1.76 2.50
CA GLY A 183 6.73 3.01 2.70
C GLY A 183 7.36 3.78 3.85
N SER A 184 7.20 5.11 3.85
CA SER A 184 7.68 5.96 4.93
C SER A 184 6.92 7.28 5.01
N PHE A 185 6.85 7.83 6.20
CA PHE A 185 6.30 9.14 6.57
C PHE A 185 7.42 9.97 7.20
N VAL A 186 7.78 11.05 6.53
CA VAL A 186 8.80 11.98 7.02
C VAL A 186 8.13 13.28 7.43
N TYR A 187 8.29 13.64 8.70
CA TYR A 187 7.65 14.78 9.31
C TYR A 187 8.56 15.99 9.23
N LYS A 188 8.05 17.10 8.71
CA LYS A 188 8.75 18.37 8.78
C LYS A 188 8.29 19.13 10.02
N ALA A 189 9.18 19.20 11.02
CA ALA A 189 8.94 19.96 12.22
C ALA A 189 8.85 21.47 11.92
N SER A 190 7.96 22.15 12.63
CA SER A 190 7.94 23.61 12.78
C SER A 190 8.72 24.01 14.04
N ALA A 191 9.14 25.26 14.15
CA ALA A 191 9.77 25.82 15.36
C ALA A 191 8.92 25.64 16.64
N THR A 192 7.61 25.40 16.49
CA THR A 192 6.65 25.19 17.58
C THR A 192 6.30 23.72 17.85
N LEU A 193 7.01 22.75 17.26
CA LEU A 193 6.70 21.30 17.30
C LEU A 193 5.31 20.92 16.73
N LYS A 194 4.63 21.87 16.06
CA LYS A 194 3.41 21.61 15.30
C LYS A 194 3.76 21.05 13.93
N TYR A 195 3.63 19.75 13.77
CA TYR A 195 3.91 19.06 12.51
C TYR A 195 2.83 19.39 11.48
N ARG A 196 3.15 20.28 10.55
CA ARG A 196 2.21 20.72 9.51
C ARG A 196 2.39 20.00 8.18
N GLN A 197 3.56 19.43 7.94
CA GLN A 197 3.88 18.84 6.65
C GLN A 197 4.43 17.44 6.85
N VAL A 198 3.90 16.51 6.05
CA VAL A 198 4.32 15.11 5.99
C VAL A 198 4.69 14.79 4.56
N THR A 199 5.89 14.29 4.36
CA THR A 199 6.33 13.69 3.10
C THR A 199 6.02 12.21 3.17
N ILE A 200 5.19 11.75 2.25
CA ILE A 200 4.71 10.38 2.13
C ILE A 200 5.50 9.76 0.99
N SER A 201 6.17 8.65 1.23
CA SER A 201 6.85 7.88 0.19
C SER A 201 6.31 6.47 0.22
N LEU A 202 5.73 6.00 -0.89
CA LEU A 202 5.23 4.63 -1.04
C LEU A 202 5.85 4.01 -2.29
N THR A 203 6.49 2.86 -2.14
CA THR A 203 7.15 2.15 -3.24
C THR A 203 6.36 0.90 -3.59
N PRO A 204 5.66 0.86 -4.74
CA PRO A 204 4.98 -0.35 -5.20
C PRO A 204 5.99 -1.46 -5.50
N SER A 205 5.75 -2.66 -4.98
CA SER A 205 6.56 -3.83 -5.28
C SER A 205 5.73 -5.10 -5.21
N GLN A 206 5.83 -5.92 -6.26
CA GLN A 206 5.15 -7.20 -6.35
C GLN A 206 6.10 -8.27 -6.88
N ASN A 207 6.11 -9.42 -6.23
CA ASN A 207 6.75 -10.64 -6.69
C ASN A 207 5.76 -11.39 -7.58
N ILE A 208 6.19 -11.64 -8.80
CA ILE A 208 5.56 -12.58 -9.74
C ILE A 208 6.49 -13.78 -9.91
N PRO A 209 6.02 -14.93 -10.44
CA PRO A 209 6.88 -16.10 -10.62
C PRO A 209 8.20 -15.77 -11.35
N GLY A 210 9.31 -15.96 -10.65
CA GLY A 210 10.67 -15.74 -11.18
C GLY A 210 11.13 -14.29 -11.29
N LYS A 211 10.38 -13.29 -10.80
CA LYS A 211 10.78 -11.88 -10.87
C LYS A 211 10.12 -11.01 -9.78
N THR A 212 10.89 -10.07 -9.24
CA THR A 212 10.35 -8.94 -8.47
C THR A 212 10.18 -7.73 -9.37
N VAL A 213 9.01 -7.12 -9.30
CA VAL A 213 8.63 -5.95 -10.08
C VAL A 213 8.45 -4.80 -9.10
N THR A 214 9.32 -3.80 -9.19
CA THR A 214 9.33 -2.64 -8.29
C THR A 214 9.23 -1.38 -9.14
N ALA A 215 8.34 -0.48 -8.76
CA ALA A 215 8.18 0.82 -9.40
C ALA A 215 8.97 1.90 -8.64
N GLY A 216 9.11 3.08 -9.25
CA GLY A 216 9.63 4.25 -8.55
C GLY A 216 8.76 4.62 -7.35
N ALA A 217 9.38 5.19 -6.31
CA ALA A 217 8.65 5.66 -5.14
C ALA A 217 7.69 6.80 -5.52
N ILE A 218 6.44 6.66 -5.11
CA ILE A 218 5.44 7.72 -5.19
C ILE A 218 5.67 8.62 -3.99
N VAL A 219 6.16 9.83 -4.24
CA VAL A 219 6.46 10.82 -3.21
C VAL A 219 5.41 11.93 -3.25
N THR A 220 4.65 12.06 -2.16
CA THR A 220 3.61 13.07 -2.00
C THR A 220 3.90 13.91 -0.78
N ILE A 221 4.00 15.23 -0.96
CA ILE A 221 4.13 16.17 0.16
C ILE A 221 2.75 16.72 0.48
N ALA A 222 2.25 16.40 1.67
CA ALA A 222 0.97 16.88 2.16
C ALA A 222 1.18 17.89 3.28
N THR A 223 0.40 18.98 3.27
CA THR A 223 0.46 20.04 4.28
C THR A 223 -0.92 20.24 4.87
N ALA A 224 -1.03 20.06 6.18
CA ALA A 224 -2.23 20.31 6.97
C ALA A 224 -2.55 21.81 7.01
N ARG A 225 -3.82 22.15 6.73
CA ARG A 225 -4.25 23.55 6.60
C ARG A 225 -4.65 24.17 7.94
N ASN A 226 -5.18 23.35 8.85
CA ASN A 226 -5.94 23.81 10.01
C ASN A 226 -5.32 23.39 11.34
N ILE A 227 -3.98 23.37 11.44
CA ILE A 227 -3.33 22.91 12.68
C ILE A 227 -3.48 23.92 13.82
N TYR A 228 -4.14 23.46 14.88
CA TYR A 228 -4.35 24.18 16.13
C TYR A 228 -3.10 24.32 16.99
#